data_AF-A0A971JYA2-F1
#
_entry.id   AF-A0A971JYA2-F1
#
_cell.length_a   1.000
_cell.length_b   1.000
_cell.length_c   1.000
_cell.angle_alpha   90.00
_cell.angle_beta   90.00
_cell.angle_gamma   90.00
#
_symmetry.space_group_name_H-M   'P 1'
#
loop_
_entity.id
_entity.type
_entity.pdbx_description
1 polymer ?
#
loop_
_entity_poly.entity_id
_entity_poly.type
_entity_poly.pdbx_seq_one_letter_code
_entity_poly.pdbx_strand_id
1 'polypeptide(L)'
;MNRMTSHLRQVAVKQPRENGEGYREEYRMIGAVIRPLSGTLAARMYGEPLQETRLLLTWPGGDLAVGMGVCVDVGPQDAPDWRVVYVACWPRHCQAHIRYLPPWERRARHED
;
A
#
# COMPACT_ATOMS: atom_id res chain seq x y z
N MET A 1 22.71 14.60 -9.12
CA MET A 1 22.31 13.69 -8.01
C MET A 1 20.78 13.65 -7.92
N ASN A 2 20.22 12.45 -8.05
CA ASN A 2 18.80 12.20 -8.30
C ASN A 2 17.98 12.36 -7.00
N ARG A 3 17.04 13.32 -6.91
CA ARG A 3 16.25 13.63 -5.69
C ARG A 3 15.33 12.50 -5.20
N MET A 4 15.21 11.39 -5.93
CA MET A 4 14.37 10.24 -5.55
C MET A 4 14.94 9.41 -4.38
N THR A 5 16.27 9.39 -4.18
CA THR A 5 16.87 8.48 -3.20
C THR A 5 16.65 8.87 -1.74
N SER A 6 16.41 10.15 -1.42
CA SER A 6 16.27 10.60 -0.03
C SER A 6 14.93 10.24 0.64
N HIS A 7 13.96 9.72 -0.12
CA HIS A 7 12.63 9.35 0.38
C HIS A 7 12.30 7.87 0.17
N LEU A 8 13.28 7.09 -0.30
CA LEU A 8 13.11 5.65 -0.50
C LEU A 8 13.15 4.95 0.86
N ARG A 9 12.07 4.23 1.20
CA ARG A 9 11.99 3.40 2.40
C ARG A 9 11.68 1.95 2.02
N GLN A 10 12.13 1.02 2.85
CA GLN A 10 11.74 -0.38 2.73
C GLN A 10 10.36 -0.57 3.36
N VAL A 11 9.45 -1.22 2.63
CA VAL A 11 8.10 -1.58 3.13
C VAL A 11 7.83 -3.05 2.84
N ALA A 12 7.07 -3.68 3.72
CA ALA A 12 6.64 -5.06 3.52
C ALA A 12 5.32 -5.09 2.75
N VAL A 13 5.21 -5.95 1.74
CA VAL A 13 3.99 -6.19 0.98
C VAL A 13 3.54 -7.62 1.21
N LYS A 14 2.26 -7.78 1.54
CA LYS A 14 1.61 -9.05 1.87
C LYS A 14 0.48 -9.36 0.90
N GLN A 15 0.38 -10.62 0.51
CA GLN A 15 -0.72 -11.12 -0.29
C GLN A 15 -1.99 -11.22 0.57
N PRO A 16 -3.18 -10.93 0.02
CA PRO A 16 -4.42 -11.28 0.69
C PRO A 16 -4.54 -12.81 0.79
N ARG A 17 -5.28 -13.28 1.81
CA ARG A 17 -5.67 -14.69 1.88
C ARG A 17 -6.76 -14.99 0.84
N GLU A 18 -6.87 -16.25 0.43
CA GLU A 18 -7.81 -16.68 -0.62
C GLU A 18 -9.28 -16.54 -0.22
N ASN A 19 -9.58 -16.65 1.08
CA ASN A 19 -10.90 -16.38 1.64
C ASN A 19 -11.27 -14.88 1.68
N GLY A 20 -10.37 -13.99 1.26
CA GLY A 20 -10.56 -12.54 1.32
C GLY A 20 -10.41 -11.95 2.71
N GLU A 21 -10.09 -12.76 3.71
CA GLU A 21 -9.99 -12.36 5.11
C GLU A 21 -8.53 -12.22 5.53
N GLY A 22 -8.08 -10.97 5.63
CA GLY A 22 -6.74 -10.64 6.11
C GLY A 22 -5.65 -10.98 5.09
N TYR A 23 -4.44 -11.17 5.60
CA TYR A 23 -3.23 -11.28 4.80
C TYR A 23 -2.41 -12.51 5.19
N ARG A 24 -1.62 -13.02 4.25
CA ARG A 24 -0.64 -14.07 4.51
C ARG A 24 0.48 -13.54 5.41
N GLU A 25 1.14 -14.43 6.15
CA GLU A 25 2.26 -14.04 7.01
C GLU A 25 3.52 -13.73 6.18
N GLU A 26 3.69 -14.45 5.07
CA GLU A 26 4.78 -14.22 4.13
C GLU A 26 4.69 -12.82 3.54
N TYR A 27 5.83 -12.14 3.51
CA TYR A 27 5.94 -10.80 2.97
C TYR A 27 7.15 -10.68 2.05
N ARG A 28 7.08 -9.73 1.13
CA ARG A 28 8.22 -9.27 0.33
C ARG A 28 8.57 -7.85 0.73
N MET A 29 9.87 -7.59 0.91
CA MET A 29 10.36 -6.23 1.08
C MET A 29 10.51 -5.54 -0.28
N ILE A 30 9.99 -4.33 -0.41
CA ILE A 30 10.20 -3.48 -1.59
C ILE A 30 10.72 -2.12 -1.17
N GLY A 31 11.56 -1.53 -2.02
CA GLY A 31 11.91 -0.11 -1.91
C GLY A 31 10.80 0.74 -2.50
N ALA A 32 10.20 1.61 -1.71
CA ALA A 32 9.12 2.48 -2.15
C ALA A 32 9.25 3.91 -1.59
N VAL A 33 8.73 4.87 -2.35
CA VAL A 33 8.51 6.25 -1.88
C VAL A 33 7.03 6.40 -1.56
N ILE A 34 6.72 6.80 -0.33
CA ILE A 34 5.35 7.00 0.15
C ILE A 34 5.08 8.50 0.31
N ARG A 35 3.97 8.99 -0.26
CA ARG A 35 3.59 10.41 -0.24
C ARG A 35 2.09 10.56 0.02
N PRO A 36 1.64 11.66 0.66
CA PRO A 36 0.22 12.00 0.64
C PRO A 36 -0.29 12.05 -0.80
N LEU A 37 -1.48 11.51 -1.05
CA LEU A 37 -2.12 11.67 -2.35
C LEU A 37 -2.66 13.11 -2.41
N SER A 38 -2.04 13.97 -3.20
CA SER A 38 -2.45 15.37 -3.37
C SER A 38 -3.11 15.60 -4.73
N GLY A 39 -4.03 16.55 -4.79
CA GLY A 39 -4.69 16.97 -6.04
C GLY A 39 -6.22 16.84 -6.00
N THR A 40 -6.89 17.78 -6.65
CA THR A 40 -8.36 17.90 -6.70
C THR A 40 -9.06 16.71 -7.38
N LEU A 41 -8.38 16.02 -8.31
CA LEU A 41 -8.93 14.84 -8.98
C LEU A 41 -9.02 13.63 -8.04
N ALA A 42 -7.99 13.40 -7.22
CA ALA A 42 -8.00 12.31 -6.23
C ALA A 42 -9.09 12.52 -5.17
N ALA A 43 -9.29 13.77 -4.72
CA ALA A 43 -10.36 14.09 -3.77
C ALA A 43 -11.74 13.73 -4.34
N ARG A 44 -11.97 14.01 -5.63
CA ARG A 44 -13.22 13.69 -6.32
C ARG A 44 -13.41 12.18 -6.55
N MET A 45 -12.34 11.43 -6.80
CA MET A 45 -12.42 9.98 -7.02
C MET A 45 -12.80 9.19 -5.76
N TYR A 46 -12.42 9.68 -4.57
CA TYR A 46 -12.61 8.94 -3.31
C TYR A 46 -13.73 9.48 -2.40
N GLY A 47 -14.34 10.62 -2.73
CA GLY A 47 -15.58 11.10 -2.10
C GLY A 47 -15.44 11.78 -0.72
N GLU A 48 -14.45 11.44 0.11
CA GLU A 48 -14.14 12.01 1.45
C GLU A 48 -12.66 11.71 1.83
N PRO A 49 -12.07 12.30 2.90
CA PRO A 49 -10.86 13.12 2.80
C PRO A 49 -9.60 12.35 2.34
N LEU A 50 -8.84 13.01 1.46
CA LEU A 50 -7.50 12.63 0.96
C LEU A 50 -6.49 12.20 2.04
N GLN A 51 -6.76 12.45 3.32
CA GLN A 51 -5.89 12.12 4.45
C GLN A 51 -5.71 10.61 4.64
N GLU A 52 -6.63 9.79 4.13
CA GLU A 52 -6.59 8.33 4.28
C GLU A 52 -6.01 7.59 3.05
N THR A 53 -5.56 8.32 2.03
CA THR A 53 -4.96 7.72 0.83
C THR A 53 -3.56 8.26 0.58
N ARG A 54 -2.62 7.37 0.31
CA ARG A 54 -1.23 7.72 -0.03
C ARG A 54 -0.86 7.18 -1.40
N LEU A 55 0.07 7.87 -2.05
CA LEU A 55 0.77 7.43 -3.25
C LEU A 55 1.96 6.57 -2.83
N LEU A 56 2.10 5.41 -3.46
CA LEU A 56 3.27 4.53 -3.37
C LEU A 56 3.92 4.46 -4.76
N LEU A 57 5.21 4.82 -4.83
CA LEU A 57 6.03 4.69 -6.04
C LEU A 57 7.15 3.67 -5.80
N THR A 58 7.29 2.70 -6.70
CA THR A 58 8.33 1.67 -6.60
C THR A 58 8.92 1.32 -7.97
N TRP A 59 10.06 0.64 -7.98
CA TRP A 59 10.69 0.13 -9.20
C TRP A 59 9.90 -1.06 -9.78
N PRO A 60 10.07 -1.39 -11.07
CA PRO A 60 9.50 -2.60 -11.66
C PRO A 60 10.04 -3.85 -10.96
N GLY A 61 9.23 -4.90 -10.87
CA GLY A 61 9.58 -6.15 -10.16
C GLY A 61 8.97 -6.26 -8.77
N GLY A 62 8.16 -5.28 -8.37
CA GLY A 62 7.44 -5.26 -7.09
C GLY A 62 6.07 -5.92 -7.11
N ASP A 63 5.65 -6.60 -8.19
CA ASP A 63 4.33 -7.24 -8.44
C ASP A 63 3.22 -6.76 -7.50
N LEU A 64 2.91 -5.46 -7.56
CA LEU A 64 1.83 -4.90 -6.77
C LEU A 64 0.52 -5.23 -7.45
N ALA A 65 -0.44 -5.70 -6.67
CA ALA A 65 -1.80 -5.92 -7.14
C ALA A 65 -2.80 -5.26 -6.19
N VAL A 66 -3.96 -4.91 -6.73
CA VAL A 66 -5.09 -4.43 -5.93
C VAL A 66 -5.45 -5.49 -4.89
N GLY A 67 -5.72 -5.05 -3.67
CA GLY A 67 -6.07 -5.91 -2.55
C GLY A 67 -4.88 -6.35 -1.69
N MET A 68 -3.64 -6.19 -2.16
CA MET A 68 -2.45 -6.45 -1.33
C MET A 68 -2.35 -5.51 -0.14
N GLY A 69 -1.75 -5.99 0.95
CA GLY A 69 -1.48 -5.22 2.16
C GLY A 69 -0.07 -4.65 2.14
N VAL A 70 0.10 -3.45 2.66
CA VAL A 70 1.41 -2.78 2.80
C VAL A 70 1.63 -2.37 4.25
N CYS A 71 2.73 -2.80 4.84
CA CYS A 71 3.20 -2.34 6.15
C CYS A 71 4.07 -1.09 5.95
N VAL A 72 3.50 0.08 6.20
CA VAL A 72 4.18 1.37 6.06
C VAL A 72 4.64 1.87 7.42
N ASP A 73 3.74 2.03 8.38
CA ASP A 73 4.05 2.59 9.70
C ASP A 73 4.05 1.51 10.81
N VAL A 74 3.99 0.23 10.42
CA VAL A 74 4.08 -0.95 11.28
C VAL A 74 5.19 -1.91 10.81
N GLY A 75 5.54 -2.88 11.66
CA GLY A 75 6.57 -3.87 11.34
C GLY A 75 6.15 -4.86 10.26
N PRO A 76 7.11 -5.54 9.60
CA PRO A 76 6.81 -6.53 8.57
C PRO A 76 6.06 -7.75 9.11
N GLN A 77 6.19 -8.06 10.41
CA GLN A 77 5.47 -9.16 11.06
C GLN A 77 4.04 -8.79 11.48
N ASP A 78 3.70 -7.50 11.46
CA ASP A 78 2.38 -7.03 11.87
C ASP A 78 1.36 -7.16 10.74
N ALA A 79 0.08 -7.00 11.09
CA ALA A 79 -0.97 -6.85 10.10
C ALA A 79 -0.80 -5.51 9.34
N PRO A 80 -0.94 -5.49 8.00
CA PRO A 80 -0.78 -4.28 7.20
C PRO A 80 -1.65 -3.12 7.68
N ASP A 81 -1.07 -1.93 7.72
CA ASP A 81 -1.76 -0.68 8.04
C ASP A 81 -2.30 0.04 6.78
N TRP A 82 -2.00 -0.48 5.59
CA TRP A 82 -2.52 0.04 4.32
C TRP A 82 -2.91 -1.09 3.36
N ARG A 83 -3.85 -0.80 2.46
CA ARG A 83 -4.30 -1.68 1.37
C ARG A 83 -4.10 -1.01 0.03
N VAL A 84 -3.59 -1.75 -0.95
CA VAL A 84 -3.52 -1.30 -2.34
C VAL A 84 -4.92 -1.26 -2.95
N VAL A 85 -5.34 -0.09 -3.41
CA VAL A 85 -6.65 0.13 -4.05
C VAL A 85 -6.56 0.45 -5.54
N TYR A 86 -5.36 0.80 -6.02
CA TYR A 86 -5.08 1.05 -7.43
C TYR A 86 -3.62 0.73 -7.73
N VAL A 87 -3.34 0.21 -8.93
CA VAL A 87 -1.98 0.00 -9.44
C VAL A 87 -1.92 0.36 -10.92
N ALA A 88 -0.86 1.07 -11.31
CA ALA A 88 -0.44 1.23 -12.69
C ALA A 88 1.07 1.02 -12.79
N CYS A 89 1.49 0.19 -13.74
CA CYS A 89 2.90 -0.12 -13.95
C CYS A 89 3.33 0.27 -15.37
N TRP A 90 4.51 0.86 -15.45
CA TRP A 90 5.23 1.20 -16.67
C TRP A 90 6.60 0.50 -16.65
N PRO A 91 7.32 0.43 -17.78
CA PRO A 91 8.58 -0.32 -17.87
C PRO A 91 9.66 0.06 -16.84
N ARG A 92 9.58 1.24 -16.22
CA ARG A 92 10.59 1.76 -15.28
C ARG A 92 10.07 2.06 -13.87
N HIS A 93 8.76 1.94 -13.62
CA HIS A 93 8.20 2.14 -12.29
C HIS A 93 6.78 1.60 -12.19
N CYS A 94 6.35 1.31 -10.98
CA CYS A 94 4.95 1.14 -10.63
C CYS A 94 4.50 2.25 -9.68
N GLN A 95 3.26 2.68 -9.87
CA GLN A 95 2.52 3.55 -9.00
C GLN A 95 1.36 2.78 -8.41
N ALA A 96 1.14 2.92 -7.11
CA ALA A 96 -0.05 2.42 -6.43
C ALA A 96 -0.68 3.51 -5.57
N HIS A 97 -2.00 3.46 -5.43
CA HIS A 97 -2.69 4.18 -4.36
C HIS A 97 -2.97 3.20 -3.25
N ILE A 98 -2.67 3.61 -2.02
CA ILE A 98 -2.89 2.79 -0.84
C ILE A 98 -3.85 3.54 0.09
N ARG A 99 -4.86 2.83 0.58
CA ARG A 99 -5.83 3.35 1.58
C ARG A 99 -5.43 2.86 2.96
N TYR A 100 -5.55 3.72 3.95
CA TYR A 100 -5.33 3.34 5.34
C TYR A 100 -6.30 2.23 5.76
N LEU A 101 -5.78 1.24 6.46
CA LEU A 101 -6.56 0.21 7.14
C LEU A 101 -6.58 0.56 8.63
N PRO A 102 -7.73 1.00 9.16
CA PRO A 102 -7.84 1.20 10.60
C PRO A 102 -7.70 -0.14 11.34
N PRO A 103 -7.25 -0.14 12.61
CA PRO A 103 -6.90 -1.37 13.35
C PRO A 103 -7.97 -2.47 13.30
N TRP A 104 -9.26 -2.12 13.35
CA TRP A 104 -10.39 -3.05 13.27
C TRP A 104 -10.57 -3.72 11.90
N GLU A 105 -10.02 -3.15 10.82
CA GLU A 105 -10.08 -3.71 9.46
C GLU A 105 -8.80 -4.50 9.09
N ARG A 106 -7.72 -4.37 9.87
CA ARG A 106 -6.43 -5.04 9.57
C ARG A 106 -6.50 -6.56 9.72
N ARG A 107 -7.43 -7.05 10.55
CA ARG A 107 -7.82 -8.44 10.68
C ARG A 107 -9.26 -8.52 10.18
N ALA A 108 -9.46 -8.74 8.88
CA ALA A 108 -10.81 -8.98 8.40
C ALA A 108 -11.30 -10.30 9.04
N ARG A 109 -12.22 -10.13 10.01
CA ARG A 109 -13.13 -11.09 10.65
C ARG A 109 -12.53 -12.36 11.26
N HIS A 110 -12.25 -12.30 12.55
CA HIS A 110 -12.69 -13.36 13.46
C HIS A 110 -13.91 -12.79 14.19
N GLU A 111 -15.11 -13.18 13.76
CA GLU A 111 -16.30 -13.18 14.62
C GLU A 111 -16.59 -14.66 14.87
N ASP A 112 -16.73 -15.01 16.15
CA ASP A 112 -16.83 -16.36 16.71
C ASP A 112 -17.89 -17.26 16.08
#